data_AF-A0A5J6P9J7-F1
#
_entry.id   AF-A0A5J6P9J7-F1
#
_cell.length_a   1.000
_cell.length_b   1.000
_cell.length_c   1.000
_cell.angle_alpha   90.00
_cell.angle_beta   90.00
_cell.angle_gamma   90.00
#
_symmetry.space_group_name_H-M   'P 1'
#
loop_
_entity.id
_entity.type
_entity.pdbx_description
1 polymer ?
#
loop_
_entity_poly.entity_id
_entity_poly.type
_entity_poly.pdbx_seq_one_letter_code
_entity_poly.pdbx_strand_id
1 'polypeptide(L)'
;MKELAGDSWIPMDASFKQYDFTDGMNLKDQVPFDAEALANTIQTKSIVNEQEGWVQNVPQADIEAQLTQFQNQLKTYIENQSPAATVGEVLGLQEIKILPARPLAAGLPYNRIITSQTFNEVPNNLRHKFKYTLATENMGYADTPFITIEEPTAKLAGKSIALSFKPATKADEDIIASRLPAPEANGSIDPNKLPKTLPGYLINLTAEFTINGETIKAGAAGKMGGELYEEMGLWSPKEGWETSVNHPAAGSYRAIGLDLQGASPEQAARLKQQLEATKAKLESNSEVQLATLTKHNLVGDLLYGTVFNYFALNDLQDQIAAQSSAIINYRLPSYGTFSTNLQTQYWFGLPRNVTFAGLSMDVDHMKQHRNSKTNNKQESIAFGQSIGARMSAMEHLVPEQMFSTETEKAQGISAVKALAIASQQGQKIWTITNDNLNLALSRINLGADAENDIRNAVNAGKIATTHEARINFNGWVGEGYMLIDPNTGAGAYMISGGGNGGILLIGIAILAISLLLFACMFVCGPLMAGVLLAGSSLIGTIAAVGTWITVVMSAIIAINGEWSETWSEIKGPLKDIIGWFLFPIGGLSKTLFAFMSVIITFAVWLWSKF
;
A
#
# COMPACT_ATOMS: atom_id res chain seq x y z
N MET A 1 48.29 24.27 -36.92
CA MET A 1 47.21 23.29 -37.13
C MET A 1 46.10 23.65 -36.17
N LYS A 2 44.92 24.03 -36.68
CA LYS A 2 43.70 24.09 -35.87
C LYS A 2 43.16 22.66 -35.83
N GLU A 3 43.04 22.11 -34.63
CA GLU A 3 42.28 20.88 -34.37
C GLU A 3 40.88 21.04 -35.01
N LEU A 4 40.60 20.24 -36.04
CA LEU A 4 39.29 20.07 -36.66
C LEU A 4 38.87 18.62 -36.38
N ALA A 5 37.68 18.47 -35.78
CA ALA A 5 36.94 17.24 -35.52
C ALA A 5 37.41 16.35 -34.35
N GLY A 6 36.90 16.69 -33.16
CA GLY A 6 36.62 15.73 -32.08
C GLY A 6 35.18 15.22 -32.12
N ASP A 7 34.61 14.97 -33.31
CA ASP A 7 33.15 14.84 -33.55
C ASP A 7 32.65 13.39 -33.71
N SER A 8 33.39 12.38 -33.25
CA SER A 8 32.94 10.99 -33.33
C SER A 8 32.17 10.58 -32.08
N TRP A 9 30.97 11.12 -31.87
CA TRP A 9 30.07 10.63 -30.81
C TRP A 9 29.58 9.23 -31.17
N ILE A 10 29.87 8.25 -30.31
CA ILE A 10 29.32 6.90 -30.42
C ILE A 10 27.94 6.92 -29.74
N PRO A 11 26.85 6.60 -30.46
CA PRO A 11 25.53 6.55 -29.84
C PRO A 11 25.49 5.40 -28.83
N MET A 12 25.05 5.72 -27.62
CA MET A 12 24.81 4.77 -26.54
C MET A 12 23.35 4.87 -26.11
N ASP A 13 22.75 3.73 -25.75
CA ASP A 13 21.42 3.67 -25.17
C ASP A 13 21.48 2.91 -23.86
N ALA A 14 21.60 3.65 -22.76
CA ALA A 14 21.65 3.08 -21.42
C ALA A 14 20.31 2.47 -20.98
N SER A 15 19.20 2.81 -21.66
CA SER A 15 17.87 2.29 -21.35
C SER A 15 17.63 0.90 -21.96
N PHE A 16 18.34 0.56 -23.03
CA PHE A 16 18.28 -0.76 -23.64
C PHE A 16 19.00 -1.78 -22.75
N LYS A 17 18.22 -2.62 -22.06
CA LYS A 17 18.73 -3.75 -21.28
C LYS A 17 18.46 -5.04 -22.04
N GLN A 18 19.51 -5.85 -22.16
CA GLN A 18 19.36 -7.27 -22.49
C GLN A 18 19.33 -8.05 -21.20
N TYR A 19 18.63 -9.17 -21.19
CA TYR A 19 18.51 -10.01 -20.01
C TYR A 19 18.98 -11.42 -20.33
N ASP A 20 19.73 -12.00 -19.40
CA ASP A 20 19.96 -13.43 -19.35
C ASP A 20 18.96 -14.01 -18.33
N PHE A 21 18.29 -15.09 -18.71
CA PHE A 21 17.29 -15.75 -17.88
C PHE A 21 17.85 -17.09 -17.40
N THR A 22 17.74 -17.34 -16.11
CA THR A 22 18.03 -18.65 -15.52
C THR A 22 16.75 -19.27 -15.01
N ASP A 23 16.55 -20.54 -15.33
CA ASP A 23 15.40 -21.29 -14.81
C ASP A 23 15.61 -21.58 -13.33
N GLY A 24 14.53 -21.47 -12.56
CA GLY A 24 14.49 -21.90 -11.16
C GLY A 24 14.30 -23.39 -11.00
N MET A 25 14.13 -23.82 -9.75
CA MET A 25 13.69 -25.17 -9.43
C MET A 25 12.30 -25.42 -10.02
N ASN A 26 12.08 -26.62 -10.55
CA ASN A 26 10.76 -27.02 -11.04
C ASN A 26 9.80 -27.38 -9.89
N LEU A 27 9.46 -26.41 -9.04
CA LEU A 27 8.64 -26.65 -7.84
C LEU A 27 7.24 -27.16 -8.18
N LYS A 28 6.66 -26.70 -9.30
CA LYS A 28 5.30 -27.05 -9.72
C LYS A 28 5.14 -28.54 -9.99
N ASP A 29 6.11 -29.15 -10.66
CA ASP A 29 6.03 -30.57 -11.00
C ASP A 29 6.56 -31.46 -9.88
N GLN A 30 7.47 -30.93 -9.05
CA GLN A 30 8.15 -31.70 -7.99
C GLN A 30 7.37 -31.71 -6.67
N VAL A 31 6.66 -30.63 -6.36
CA VAL A 31 5.76 -30.50 -5.22
C VAL A 31 4.44 -29.95 -5.75
N PRO A 32 3.62 -30.79 -6.40
CA PRO A 32 2.35 -30.35 -6.94
C PRO A 32 1.36 -29.99 -5.84
N PHE A 33 0.65 -28.88 -6.02
CA PHE A 33 -0.47 -28.52 -5.16
C PHE A 33 -1.72 -29.30 -5.56
N ASP A 34 -2.34 -30.01 -4.62
CA ASP A 34 -3.57 -30.76 -4.86
C ASP A 34 -4.80 -29.82 -4.83
N ALA A 35 -4.95 -29.05 -5.90
CA ALA A 35 -6.05 -28.10 -6.06
C ALA A 35 -7.42 -28.79 -6.10
N GLU A 36 -7.49 -30.04 -6.56
CA GLU A 36 -8.74 -30.80 -6.67
C GLU A 36 -9.22 -31.27 -5.29
N ALA A 37 -8.33 -31.81 -4.45
CA ALA A 37 -8.66 -32.18 -3.08
C ALA A 37 -9.13 -30.97 -2.26
N LEU A 38 -8.51 -29.81 -2.46
CA LEU A 38 -8.93 -28.57 -1.84
C LEU A 38 -10.33 -28.14 -2.32
N ALA A 39 -10.56 -28.13 -3.63
CA ALA A 39 -11.87 -27.78 -4.19
C ALA A 39 -12.99 -28.68 -3.64
N ASN A 40 -12.75 -29.99 -3.61
CA ASN A 40 -13.67 -30.98 -3.05
C ASN A 40 -13.94 -30.77 -1.55
N THR A 41 -12.89 -30.44 -0.79
CA THR A 41 -13.01 -30.13 0.65
C THR A 41 -13.95 -28.95 0.87
N ILE A 42 -13.78 -27.89 0.09
CA ILE A 42 -14.60 -26.70 0.23
C ILE A 42 -16.04 -26.96 -0.23
N GLN A 43 -16.22 -27.65 -1.35
CA GLN A 43 -17.55 -27.99 -1.85
C GLN A 43 -18.36 -28.82 -0.85
N THR A 44 -17.71 -29.83 -0.23
CA THR A 44 -18.39 -30.76 0.67
C THR A 44 -18.78 -30.10 1.99
N LYS A 45 -17.99 -29.13 2.47
CA LYS A 45 -18.16 -28.52 3.79
C LYS A 45 -18.90 -27.18 3.75
N SER A 46 -19.03 -26.56 2.58
CA SER A 46 -19.77 -25.30 2.41
C SER A 46 -21.23 -25.56 2.03
N ILE A 47 -22.09 -24.58 2.31
CA ILE A 47 -23.46 -24.52 1.78
C ILE A 47 -23.41 -23.59 0.57
N VAL A 48 -23.73 -24.10 -0.61
CA VAL A 48 -23.71 -23.35 -1.87
C VAL A 48 -25.11 -23.23 -2.43
N ASN A 49 -25.50 -22.02 -2.84
CA ASN A 49 -26.70 -21.77 -3.62
C ASN A 49 -26.33 -21.07 -4.94
N GLU A 50 -26.22 -21.86 -6.00
CA GLU A 50 -25.88 -21.37 -7.35
C GLU A 50 -27.00 -20.51 -7.95
N GLN A 51 -28.26 -20.86 -7.69
CA GLN A 51 -29.42 -20.15 -8.26
C GLN A 51 -29.53 -18.73 -7.73
N GLU A 52 -29.28 -18.52 -6.44
CA GLU A 52 -29.31 -17.20 -5.81
C GLU A 52 -27.94 -16.51 -5.89
N GLY A 53 -26.84 -17.26 -6.02
CA GLY A 53 -25.48 -16.73 -6.16
C GLY A 53 -24.77 -16.44 -4.83
N TRP A 54 -24.85 -17.35 -3.85
CA TRP A 54 -24.14 -17.21 -2.57
C TRP A 54 -23.56 -18.52 -2.02
N VAL A 55 -22.57 -18.37 -1.14
CA VAL A 55 -21.94 -19.46 -0.37
C VAL A 55 -21.91 -19.13 1.13
N GLN A 56 -21.96 -20.15 1.98
CA GLN A 56 -21.93 -20.03 3.44
C GLN A 56 -21.12 -21.17 4.06
N ASN A 57 -20.60 -20.99 5.27
CA ASN A 57 -19.88 -22.01 6.05
C ASN A 57 -18.64 -22.59 5.35
N VAL A 58 -17.86 -21.73 4.70
CA VAL A 58 -16.62 -22.13 4.05
C VAL A 58 -15.63 -22.69 5.10
N PRO A 59 -15.01 -23.87 4.88
CA PRO A 59 -14.19 -24.56 5.87
C PRO A 59 -12.80 -23.94 6.05
N GLN A 60 -12.76 -22.77 6.65
CA GLN A 60 -11.56 -21.94 6.75
C GLN A 60 -10.34 -22.63 7.36
N ALA A 61 -10.55 -23.43 8.41
CA ALA A 61 -9.46 -24.13 9.09
C ALA A 61 -8.85 -25.25 8.23
N ASP A 62 -9.66 -25.96 7.44
CA ASP A 62 -9.18 -27.02 6.55
C ASP A 62 -8.33 -26.46 5.40
N ILE A 63 -8.82 -25.35 4.86
CA ILE A 63 -8.20 -24.54 3.83
C ILE A 63 -6.79 -24.09 4.28
N GLU A 64 -6.71 -23.50 5.48
CA GLU A 64 -5.44 -23.08 6.08
C GLU A 64 -4.50 -24.27 6.31
N ALA A 65 -5.02 -25.39 6.82
CA ALA A 65 -4.23 -26.57 7.08
C ALA A 65 -3.59 -27.13 5.81
N GLN A 66 -4.33 -27.19 4.69
CA GLN A 66 -3.81 -27.66 3.41
C GLN A 66 -2.73 -26.74 2.83
N LEU A 67 -2.92 -25.42 2.89
CA LEU A 67 -1.87 -24.48 2.45
C LEU A 67 -0.63 -24.56 3.33
N THR A 68 -0.80 -24.66 4.65
CA THR A 68 0.31 -24.79 5.60
C THR A 68 1.09 -26.09 5.34
N GLN A 69 0.37 -27.18 5.05
CA GLN A 69 0.98 -28.44 4.67
C GLN A 69 1.76 -28.31 3.36
N PHE A 70 1.17 -27.69 2.34
CA PHE A 70 1.84 -27.45 1.06
C PHE A 70 3.10 -26.59 1.21
N GLN A 71 3.03 -25.54 2.03
CA GLN A 71 4.19 -24.70 2.35
C GLN A 71 5.30 -25.52 3.02
N ASN A 72 4.96 -26.35 4.00
CA ASN A 72 5.93 -27.21 4.67
C ASN A 72 6.56 -28.23 3.70
N GLN A 73 5.79 -28.75 2.74
CA GLN A 73 6.30 -29.65 1.70
C GLN A 73 7.29 -28.92 0.77
N LEU A 74 6.94 -27.73 0.29
CA LEU A 74 7.83 -26.89 -0.53
C LEU A 74 9.12 -26.55 0.21
N LYS A 75 9.00 -26.06 1.46
CA LYS A 75 10.14 -25.74 2.30
C LYS A 75 11.05 -26.95 2.49
N THR A 76 10.47 -28.10 2.85
CA THR A 76 11.21 -29.35 3.05
C THR A 76 11.90 -29.79 1.75
N TYR A 77 11.24 -29.69 0.60
CA TYR A 77 11.82 -30.05 -0.69
C TYR A 77 13.04 -29.17 -1.02
N ILE A 78 12.90 -27.85 -0.86
CA ILE A 78 13.98 -26.89 -1.15
C ILE A 78 15.15 -27.09 -0.19
N GLU A 79 14.88 -27.22 1.11
CA GLU A 79 15.91 -27.47 2.13
C GLU A 79 16.64 -28.80 1.89
N ASN A 80 15.95 -29.83 1.40
CA ASN A 80 16.57 -31.12 1.08
C ASN A 80 17.39 -31.09 -0.20
N GLN A 81 16.96 -30.35 -1.23
CA GLN A 81 17.69 -30.28 -2.50
C GLN A 81 18.90 -29.36 -2.42
N SER A 82 18.77 -28.21 -1.79
CA SER A 82 19.87 -27.30 -1.56
C SER A 82 19.61 -26.44 -0.31
N PRO A 83 20.19 -26.83 0.86
CA PRO A 83 20.02 -26.10 2.12
C PRO A 83 20.51 -24.64 2.08
N ALA A 84 21.33 -24.29 1.08
CA ALA A 84 21.89 -22.96 0.87
C ALA A 84 21.37 -22.28 -0.40
N ALA A 85 20.28 -22.79 -1.00
CA ALA A 85 19.72 -22.24 -2.24
C ALA A 85 19.36 -20.76 -2.08
N THR A 86 19.78 -19.94 -3.02
CA THR A 86 19.33 -18.55 -3.12
C THR A 86 17.92 -18.48 -3.70
N VAL A 87 17.23 -17.37 -3.48
CA VAL A 87 15.90 -17.09 -4.06
C VAL A 87 15.94 -17.20 -5.59
N GLY A 88 17.02 -16.68 -6.19
CA GLY A 88 17.26 -16.79 -7.62
C GLY A 88 17.42 -18.22 -8.13
N GLU A 89 18.10 -19.08 -7.38
CA GLU A 89 18.22 -20.51 -7.73
C GLU A 89 16.89 -21.26 -7.61
N VAL A 90 16.02 -20.84 -6.68
CA VAL A 90 14.72 -21.47 -6.48
C VAL A 90 13.68 -21.00 -7.51
N LEU A 91 13.60 -19.70 -7.79
CA LEU A 91 12.56 -19.10 -8.62
C LEU A 91 13.00 -18.81 -10.06
N GLY A 92 14.31 -18.80 -10.31
CA GLY A 92 14.91 -18.30 -11.54
C GLY A 92 15.26 -16.81 -11.42
N LEU A 93 16.23 -16.37 -12.23
CA LEU A 93 16.66 -14.97 -12.28
C LEU A 93 16.42 -14.37 -13.66
N GLN A 94 16.14 -13.08 -13.64
CA GLN A 94 16.22 -12.21 -14.81
C GLN A 94 17.33 -11.20 -14.56
N GLU A 95 18.54 -11.49 -15.04
CA GLU A 95 19.70 -10.64 -14.81
C GLU A 95 19.95 -9.74 -16.01
N ILE A 96 20.28 -8.46 -15.75
CA ILE A 96 20.73 -7.57 -16.82
C ILE A 96 22.07 -8.09 -17.33
N LYS A 97 22.12 -8.44 -18.62
CA LYS A 97 23.36 -8.78 -19.31
C LYS A 97 24.21 -7.52 -19.43
N ILE A 98 25.18 -7.37 -18.52
CA ILE A 98 26.11 -6.23 -18.53
C ILE A 98 27.02 -6.34 -19.75
N LEU A 99 26.88 -5.37 -20.66
CA LEU A 99 27.82 -5.17 -21.75
C LEU A 99 28.90 -4.18 -21.28
N PRO A 100 30.13 -4.64 -20.95
CA PRO A 100 31.18 -3.74 -20.53
C PRO A 100 31.46 -2.72 -21.63
N ALA A 101 31.72 -1.47 -21.24
CA ALA A 101 32.05 -0.39 -22.17
C ALA A 101 33.26 -0.80 -23.02
N ARG A 102 33.04 -1.06 -24.30
CA ARG A 102 34.11 -1.40 -25.24
C ARG A 102 34.75 -0.07 -25.68
N PRO A 103 36.09 0.05 -25.70
CA PRO A 103 36.77 1.29 -26.11
C PRO A 103 36.40 1.80 -27.52
N LEU A 104 35.78 0.96 -28.35
CA LEU A 104 35.39 1.21 -29.74
C LEU A 104 34.04 0.56 -30.08
N ALA A 105 32.98 0.86 -29.32
CA ALA A 105 31.64 0.43 -29.73
C ALA A 105 31.29 1.06 -31.10
N ALA A 106 30.98 0.24 -32.10
CA ALA A 106 30.72 0.71 -33.47
C ALA A 106 29.33 1.40 -33.63
N GLY A 107 28.52 1.44 -32.58
CA GLY A 107 27.17 1.99 -32.57
C GLY A 107 26.28 1.34 -31.50
N LEU A 108 24.98 1.55 -31.62
CA LEU A 108 23.95 0.98 -30.73
C LEU A 108 23.93 -0.56 -30.80
N PRO A 109 23.55 -1.26 -29.72
CA PRO A 109 23.51 -2.72 -29.66
C PRO A 109 22.33 -3.36 -30.43
N TYR A 110 21.63 -2.58 -31.25
CA TYR A 110 20.46 -2.99 -32.03
C TYR A 110 20.44 -2.31 -33.40
N ASN A 111 19.74 -2.94 -34.35
CA ASN A 111 19.59 -2.41 -35.69
C ASN A 111 18.67 -1.19 -35.69
N ARG A 112 19.22 -0.01 -35.97
CA ARG A 112 18.44 1.22 -36.15
C ARG A 112 17.71 1.17 -37.50
N ILE A 113 16.38 1.08 -37.45
CA ILE A 113 15.53 1.09 -38.66
C ILE A 113 15.29 2.54 -39.11
N ILE A 114 14.81 3.41 -38.23
CA ILE A 114 14.53 4.82 -38.53
C ILE A 114 14.67 5.68 -37.26
N THR A 115 15.14 6.92 -37.41
CA THR A 115 15.01 7.97 -36.39
C THR A 115 14.01 8.98 -36.91
N SER A 116 12.81 9.01 -36.34
CA SER A 116 11.77 9.94 -36.79
C SER A 116 12.02 11.37 -36.30
N GLN A 117 12.48 11.53 -35.06
CA GLN A 117 12.72 12.81 -34.40
C GLN A 117 13.90 12.70 -33.43
N THR A 118 14.60 13.81 -33.22
CA THR A 118 15.69 13.94 -32.24
C THR A 118 15.37 15.12 -31.35
N PHE A 119 15.57 14.97 -30.04
CA PHE A 119 15.32 16.02 -29.07
C PHE A 119 16.53 16.18 -28.15
N ASN A 120 16.76 17.40 -27.66
CA ASN A 120 17.78 17.66 -26.64
C ASN A 120 17.33 17.16 -25.25
N GLU A 121 16.02 16.97 -25.06
CA GLU A 121 15.40 16.37 -23.89
C GLU A 121 14.07 15.73 -24.28
N VAL A 122 13.55 14.80 -23.47
CA VAL A 122 12.23 14.20 -23.73
C VAL A 122 11.16 15.30 -23.76
N PRO A 123 10.36 15.45 -24.83
CA PRO A 123 9.27 16.42 -24.89
C PRO A 123 8.26 16.25 -23.76
N ASN A 124 7.66 17.35 -23.29
CA ASN A 124 6.70 17.31 -22.17
C ASN A 124 5.48 16.41 -22.43
N ASN A 125 5.04 16.28 -23.68
CA ASN A 125 3.97 15.38 -24.11
C ASN A 125 4.45 13.93 -24.33
N LEU A 126 5.67 13.58 -23.88
CA LEU A 126 6.20 12.22 -23.85
C LEU A 126 6.72 11.83 -22.46
N ARG A 127 6.58 12.72 -21.46
CA ARG A 127 7.01 12.47 -20.07
C ARG A 127 5.84 12.06 -19.22
N HIS A 128 5.93 10.93 -18.51
CA HIS A 128 4.99 10.64 -17.44
C HIS A 128 4.98 11.77 -16.40
N LYS A 129 3.78 12.13 -15.93
CA LYS A 129 3.59 13.22 -14.95
C LYS A 129 2.72 12.75 -13.81
N PHE A 130 2.93 13.35 -12.66
CA PHE A 130 2.04 13.27 -11.51
C PHE A 130 1.36 14.62 -11.32
N LYS A 131 0.07 14.60 -11.02
CA LYS A 131 -0.68 15.78 -10.59
C LYS A 131 -1.24 15.63 -9.20
N TYR A 132 -1.37 16.76 -8.53
CA TYR A 132 -2.04 16.88 -7.25
C TYR A 132 -2.79 18.21 -7.20
N THR A 133 -4.07 18.18 -6.83
CA THR A 133 -4.85 19.38 -6.55
C THR A 133 -5.58 19.25 -5.21
N LEU A 134 -5.74 20.37 -4.52
CA LEU A 134 -6.51 20.45 -3.28
C LEU A 134 -7.37 21.71 -3.29
N ALA A 135 -8.65 21.53 -3.04
CA ALA A 135 -9.65 22.58 -2.92
C ALA A 135 -10.45 22.42 -1.62
N THR A 136 -11.17 23.48 -1.23
CA THR A 136 -12.27 23.31 -0.27
C THR A 136 -13.41 22.57 -0.94
N GLU A 137 -14.20 21.86 -0.14
CA GLU A 137 -15.34 21.11 -0.64
C GLU A 137 -16.66 21.82 -0.29
N ASN A 138 -17.57 21.80 -1.25
CA ASN A 138 -18.94 22.24 -1.06
C ASN A 138 -19.90 21.20 -1.68
N MET A 139 -20.66 20.49 -0.82
CA MET A 139 -21.62 19.46 -1.23
C MET A 139 -21.04 18.37 -2.16
N GLY A 140 -19.84 17.85 -1.89
CA GLY A 140 -19.22 16.84 -2.76
C GLY A 140 -18.46 17.40 -3.97
N TYR A 141 -18.47 18.73 -4.18
CA TYR A 141 -17.83 19.37 -5.32
C TYR A 141 -16.64 20.22 -4.90
N ALA A 142 -15.61 20.23 -5.73
CA ALA A 142 -14.45 21.10 -5.57
C ALA A 142 -14.83 22.57 -5.80
N ASP A 143 -14.42 23.43 -4.87
CA ASP A 143 -14.27 24.86 -5.14
C ASP A 143 -12.99 25.12 -5.98
N THR A 144 -12.52 26.37 -6.00
CA THR A 144 -11.25 26.71 -6.66
C THR A 144 -10.07 26.05 -5.93
N PRO A 145 -9.23 25.27 -6.62
CA PRO A 145 -8.04 24.67 -6.02
C PRO A 145 -7.07 25.73 -5.48
N PHE A 146 -6.62 25.56 -4.25
CA PHE A 146 -5.64 26.43 -3.61
C PHE A 146 -4.23 25.79 -3.55
N ILE A 147 -4.12 24.48 -3.79
CA ILE A 147 -2.85 23.82 -4.13
C ILE A 147 -3.02 23.15 -5.50
N THR A 148 -2.01 23.32 -6.35
CA THR A 148 -1.91 22.63 -7.64
C THR A 148 -0.45 22.33 -7.93
N ILE A 149 -0.16 21.07 -8.20
CA ILE A 149 1.16 20.55 -8.56
C ILE A 149 0.98 19.71 -9.83
N GLU A 150 1.86 19.93 -10.80
CA GLU A 150 2.05 19.03 -11.94
C GLU A 150 3.55 18.92 -12.18
N GLU A 151 4.11 17.73 -11.99
CA GLU A 151 5.55 17.51 -12.11
C GLU A 151 5.84 16.21 -12.88
N PRO A 152 6.90 16.16 -13.71
CA PRO A 152 7.37 14.91 -14.28
C PRO A 152 7.69 13.90 -13.19
N THR A 153 7.25 12.65 -13.34
CA THR A 153 7.47 11.61 -12.32
C THR A 153 8.96 11.38 -12.02
N ALA A 154 9.82 11.54 -13.02
CA ALA A 154 11.28 11.48 -12.87
C ALA A 154 11.84 12.49 -11.85
N LYS A 155 11.19 13.66 -11.66
CA LYS A 155 11.59 14.67 -10.66
C LYS A 155 11.19 14.25 -9.24
N LEU A 156 10.20 13.37 -9.12
CA LEU A 156 9.61 12.91 -7.87
C LEU A 156 10.15 11.54 -7.41
N ALA A 157 10.79 10.80 -8.31
CA ALA A 157 11.35 9.48 -8.05
C ALA A 157 12.22 9.47 -6.78
N GLY A 158 11.92 8.55 -5.87
CA GLY A 158 12.67 8.33 -4.63
C GLY A 158 12.54 9.43 -3.57
N LYS A 159 11.61 10.39 -3.74
CA LYS A 159 11.33 11.46 -2.77
C LYS A 159 10.09 11.12 -1.93
N SER A 160 10.08 11.57 -0.68
CA SER A 160 8.87 11.52 0.14
C SER A 160 7.95 12.69 -0.23
N ILE A 161 6.65 12.42 -0.33
CA ILE A 161 5.64 13.41 -0.67
C ILE A 161 4.57 13.36 0.41
N ALA A 162 4.11 14.51 0.90
CA ALA A 162 3.04 14.54 1.87
C ALA A 162 2.16 15.78 1.79
N LEU A 163 0.87 15.59 2.05
CA LEU A 163 -0.03 16.65 2.51
C LEU A 163 0.00 16.65 4.04
N SER A 164 0.25 17.81 4.63
CA SER A 164 0.15 18.01 6.08
C SER A 164 -0.44 19.37 6.39
N PHE A 165 -0.72 19.64 7.67
CA PHE A 165 -1.30 20.90 8.08
C PHE A 165 -0.48 21.52 9.22
N LYS A 166 -0.65 22.83 9.38
CA LYS A 166 -0.20 23.58 10.54
C LYS A 166 -1.30 24.54 11.00
N PRO A 167 -1.30 24.96 12.28
CA PRO A 167 -2.14 26.06 12.73
C PRO A 167 -1.94 27.29 11.83
N ALA A 168 -3.03 27.93 11.41
CA ALA A 168 -2.95 29.07 10.49
C ALA A 168 -2.35 30.31 11.17
N THR A 169 -2.59 30.47 12.47
CA THR A 169 -2.10 31.59 13.29
C THR A 169 -1.58 31.11 14.65
N LYS A 170 -0.89 32.01 15.37
CA LYS A 170 -0.46 31.74 16.75
C LYS A 170 -1.65 31.48 17.70
N ALA A 171 -2.78 32.14 17.49
CA ALA A 171 -3.99 31.89 18.27
C ALA A 171 -4.54 30.48 18.05
N ASP A 172 -4.49 29.96 16.81
CA ASP A 172 -4.88 28.58 16.51
C ASP A 172 -3.94 27.57 17.20
N GLU A 173 -2.63 27.85 17.22
CA GLU A 173 -1.64 27.03 17.93
C GLU A 173 -1.87 27.03 19.45
N ASP A 174 -2.13 28.21 20.03
CA ASP A 174 -2.37 28.36 21.47
C ASP A 174 -3.67 27.65 21.91
N ILE A 175 -4.69 27.60 21.03
CA ILE A 175 -5.90 26.79 21.28
C ILE A 175 -5.54 25.31 21.39
N ILE A 176 -4.68 24.78 20.53
CA ILE A 176 -4.24 23.38 20.60
C ILE A 176 -3.41 23.15 21.86
N ALA A 177 -2.42 24.03 22.12
CA ALA A 177 -1.57 23.94 23.30
C ALA A 177 -2.37 23.98 24.61
N SER A 178 -3.44 24.78 24.68
CA SER A 178 -4.32 24.86 25.85
C SER A 178 -5.08 23.56 26.17
N ARG A 179 -5.09 22.59 25.25
CA ARG A 179 -5.73 21.27 25.44
C ARG A 179 -4.74 20.19 25.86
N LEU A 180 -3.44 20.45 25.78
CA LEU A 180 -2.43 19.53 26.27
C LEU A 180 -2.38 19.56 27.80
N PRO A 181 -2.20 18.42 28.47
CA PRO A 181 -2.01 18.39 29.91
C PRO A 181 -0.72 19.13 30.29
N ALA A 182 -0.69 19.67 31.50
CA ALA A 182 0.53 20.28 32.03
C ALA A 182 1.66 19.23 32.09
N PRO A 183 2.91 19.61 31.74
CA PRO A 183 4.05 18.73 31.92
C PRO A 183 4.23 18.30 33.39
N GLU A 184 4.64 17.06 33.58
CA GLU A 184 5.09 16.52 34.87
C GLU A 184 6.42 17.19 35.28
N ALA A 185 6.88 16.95 36.52
CA ALA A 185 8.09 17.61 37.06
C ALA A 185 9.38 17.35 36.26
N ASN A 186 9.42 16.26 35.49
CA ASN A 186 10.52 15.89 34.59
C ASN A 186 10.36 16.48 33.17
N GLY A 187 9.36 17.33 32.93
CA GLY A 187 9.05 17.91 31.62
C GLY A 187 8.23 17.02 30.68
N SER A 188 7.92 15.77 31.08
CA SER A 188 7.17 14.83 30.25
C SER A 188 5.65 15.07 30.30
N ILE A 189 4.95 14.75 29.22
CA ILE A 189 3.47 14.78 29.16
C ILE A 189 2.94 13.35 29.19
N ASP A 190 2.09 13.01 30.16
CA ASP A 190 1.45 11.69 30.24
C ASP A 190 0.56 11.43 28.99
N PRO A 191 0.90 10.43 28.15
CA PRO A 191 0.15 10.14 26.92
C PRO A 191 -1.31 9.77 27.19
N ASN A 192 -1.63 9.22 28.37
CA ASN A 192 -3.00 8.84 28.73
C ASN A 192 -3.90 10.05 29.03
N LYS A 193 -3.29 11.21 29.32
CA LYS A 193 -3.98 12.47 29.58
C LYS A 193 -4.12 13.34 28.32
N LEU A 194 -3.61 12.87 27.16
CA LEU A 194 -3.75 13.60 25.90
C LEU A 194 -5.23 13.75 25.51
N PRO A 195 -5.62 14.89 24.92
CA PRO A 195 -7.00 15.13 24.55
C PRO A 195 -7.44 14.17 23.45
N LYS A 196 -8.58 13.51 23.67
CA LYS A 196 -9.21 12.62 22.67
C LYS A 196 -9.94 13.37 21.56
N THR A 197 -10.22 14.65 21.76
CA THR A 197 -10.96 15.51 20.83
C THR A 197 -10.34 16.90 20.81
N LEU A 198 -10.28 17.52 19.64
CA LEU A 198 -9.97 18.95 19.48
C LEU A 198 -11.19 19.71 18.96
N PRO A 199 -11.39 20.99 19.39
CA PRO A 199 -12.50 21.82 18.95
C PRO A 199 -12.26 22.36 17.53
N GLY A 200 -12.61 21.59 16.50
CA GLY A 200 -12.24 21.89 15.10
C GLY A 200 -12.65 23.29 14.63
N TYR A 201 -13.86 23.72 14.98
CA TYR A 201 -14.45 25.02 14.65
C TYR A 201 -13.63 26.22 15.19
N LEU A 202 -12.81 26.03 16.21
CA LEU A 202 -11.94 27.07 16.76
C LEU A 202 -10.57 27.13 16.10
N ILE A 203 -10.16 26.09 15.37
CA ILE A 203 -8.79 25.93 14.86
C ILE A 203 -8.82 26.09 13.35
N ASN A 204 -8.18 27.13 12.83
CA ASN A 204 -7.93 27.28 11.40
C ASN A 204 -6.60 26.62 11.03
N LEU A 205 -6.57 25.98 9.87
CA LEU A 205 -5.39 25.26 9.37
C LEU A 205 -4.94 25.79 8.01
N THR A 206 -3.62 25.75 7.82
CA THR A 206 -2.96 25.92 6.52
C THR A 206 -2.48 24.55 6.07
N ALA A 207 -2.90 24.12 4.87
CA ALA A 207 -2.38 22.94 4.21
C ALA A 207 -0.97 23.23 3.66
N GLU A 208 -0.10 22.24 3.73
CA GLU A 208 1.27 22.26 3.22
C GLU A 208 1.51 20.99 2.40
N PHE A 209 1.75 21.16 1.10
CA PHE A 209 2.23 20.10 0.22
C PHE A 209 3.75 20.11 0.24
N THR A 210 4.34 18.98 0.65
CA THR A 210 5.77 18.85 0.92
C THR A 210 6.42 17.80 0.06
N ILE A 211 7.68 18.05 -0.32
CA ILE A 211 8.56 17.07 -0.97
C ILE A 211 9.84 16.99 -0.15
N ASN A 212 10.22 15.79 0.32
CA ASN A 212 11.33 15.59 1.27
C ASN A 212 11.22 16.47 2.53
N GLY A 213 9.99 16.72 3.00
CA GLY A 213 9.71 17.59 4.15
C GLY A 213 9.82 19.09 3.87
N GLU A 214 10.25 19.51 2.67
CA GLU A 214 10.26 20.92 2.26
C GLU A 214 8.88 21.33 1.72
N THR A 215 8.35 22.45 2.17
CA THR A 215 7.06 22.97 1.70
C THR A 215 7.19 23.59 0.31
N ILE A 216 6.52 22.96 -0.67
CA ILE A 216 6.51 23.42 -2.07
C ILE A 216 5.33 24.34 -2.34
N LYS A 217 4.16 24.03 -1.75
CA LYS A 217 2.95 24.83 -1.82
C LYS A 217 2.23 24.81 -0.49
N ALA A 218 1.53 25.89 -0.20
CA ALA A 218 0.66 25.99 0.96
C ALA A 218 -0.57 26.83 0.63
N GLY A 219 -1.67 26.59 1.34
CA GLY A 219 -2.90 27.36 1.19
C GLY A 219 -3.83 27.20 2.38
N ALA A 220 -4.76 28.14 2.55
CA ALA A 220 -5.73 28.12 3.64
C ALA A 220 -6.71 26.95 3.44
N ALA A 221 -6.71 26.00 4.38
CA ALA A 221 -7.56 24.80 4.33
C ALA A 221 -8.86 24.96 5.13
N GLY A 222 -9.07 26.11 5.76
CA GLY A 222 -10.26 26.36 6.57
C GLY A 222 -10.14 25.76 7.97
N LYS A 223 -11.27 25.26 8.50
CA LYS A 223 -11.38 24.75 9.87
C LYS A 223 -10.88 23.32 9.97
N MET A 224 -10.22 22.99 11.08
CA MET A 224 -9.83 21.62 11.39
C MET A 224 -11.05 20.70 11.38
N GLY A 225 -10.89 19.54 10.74
CA GLY A 225 -11.94 18.54 10.55
C GLY A 225 -12.88 18.81 9.38
N GLY A 226 -12.79 19.97 8.72
CA GLY A 226 -13.57 20.25 7.51
C GLY A 226 -13.11 19.37 6.34
N GLU A 227 -14.05 18.96 5.49
CA GLU A 227 -13.79 18.16 4.30
C GLU A 227 -13.12 19.00 3.20
N LEU A 228 -12.17 18.38 2.51
CA LEU A 228 -11.43 18.96 1.40
C LEU A 228 -11.60 18.07 0.17
N TYR A 229 -11.47 18.66 -1.01
CA TYR A 229 -11.52 17.94 -2.27
C TYR A 229 -10.09 17.77 -2.80
N GLU A 230 -9.58 16.54 -2.78
CA GLU A 230 -8.26 16.17 -3.26
C GLU A 230 -8.40 15.43 -4.59
N GLU A 231 -7.66 15.87 -5.62
CA GLU A 231 -7.53 15.11 -6.87
C GLU A 231 -6.08 14.74 -7.11
N MET A 232 -5.81 13.45 -7.26
CA MET A 232 -4.49 12.91 -7.60
C MET A 232 -4.55 12.28 -8.99
N GLY A 233 -3.41 12.20 -9.68
CA GLY A 233 -3.42 11.54 -10.97
C GLY A 233 -2.07 11.33 -11.60
N LEU A 234 -2.04 10.40 -12.54
CA LEU A 234 -0.89 10.12 -13.38
C LEU A 234 -1.24 10.35 -14.84
N TRP A 235 -0.30 10.94 -15.56
CA TRP A 235 -0.36 11.10 -16.99
C TRP A 235 0.59 10.12 -17.67
N SER A 236 0.13 9.45 -18.72
CA SER A 236 0.99 8.69 -19.63
C SER A 236 0.86 9.18 -21.08
N PRO A 237 1.93 9.09 -21.90
CA PRO A 237 1.86 9.46 -23.32
C PRO A 237 0.84 8.67 -24.12
N LYS A 238 0.55 7.45 -23.70
CA LYS A 238 -0.37 6.53 -24.39
C LYS A 238 -1.82 6.75 -23.98
N GLU A 239 -2.07 7.00 -22.69
CA GLU A 239 -3.42 6.89 -22.12
C GLU A 239 -3.97 8.21 -21.58
N GLY A 240 -3.14 9.26 -21.51
CA GLY A 240 -3.55 10.55 -20.98
C GLY A 240 -3.60 10.55 -19.45
N TRP A 241 -4.47 11.38 -18.88
CA TRP A 241 -4.66 11.51 -17.43
C TRP A 241 -5.60 10.43 -16.90
N GLU A 242 -5.17 9.76 -15.85
CA GLU A 242 -5.99 8.91 -15.00
C GLU A 242 -5.94 9.46 -13.59
N THR A 243 -7.11 9.76 -13.02
CA THR A 243 -7.22 10.54 -11.79
C THR A 243 -8.15 9.86 -10.80
N SER A 244 -7.90 10.09 -9.51
CA SER A 244 -8.77 9.71 -8.40
C SER A 244 -9.12 10.94 -7.59
N VAL A 245 -10.26 10.87 -6.91
CA VAL A 245 -10.77 11.92 -6.03
C VAL A 245 -10.87 11.36 -4.62
N ASN A 246 -10.34 12.12 -3.67
CA ASN A 246 -10.34 11.80 -2.25
C ASN A 246 -10.90 12.97 -1.45
N HIS A 247 -11.41 12.66 -0.26
CA HIS A 247 -12.05 13.64 0.62
C HIS A 247 -11.37 13.75 2.00
N PRO A 248 -10.08 14.18 2.06
CA PRO A 248 -9.37 14.20 3.34
C PRO A 248 -9.88 15.31 4.26
N ALA A 249 -9.99 15.00 5.55
CA ALA A 249 -10.26 16.01 6.56
C ALA A 249 -9.07 16.95 6.76
N ALA A 250 -9.33 18.25 6.84
CA ALA A 250 -8.33 19.25 7.19
C ALA A 250 -7.72 18.95 8.57
N GLY A 251 -6.40 18.78 8.60
CA GLY A 251 -5.67 18.34 9.79
C GLY A 251 -5.20 16.89 9.74
N SER A 252 -5.58 16.09 8.74
CA SER A 252 -4.97 14.77 8.50
C SER A 252 -3.52 14.89 8.01
N TYR A 253 -2.70 13.88 8.24
CA TYR A 253 -1.40 13.75 7.59
C TYR A 253 -1.53 12.69 6.52
N ARG A 254 -1.16 12.98 5.27
CA ARG A 254 -1.20 12.01 4.17
C ARG A 254 0.20 11.86 3.60
N ALA A 255 0.83 10.70 3.81
CA ALA A 255 2.02 10.33 3.08
C ALA A 255 1.61 9.76 1.73
N ILE A 256 2.10 10.36 0.65
CA ILE A 256 1.80 9.97 -0.73
C ILE A 256 2.96 9.11 -1.23
N GLY A 257 2.67 7.85 -1.52
CA GLY A 257 3.60 6.93 -2.15
C GLY A 257 3.46 6.98 -3.67
N LEU A 258 4.59 7.07 -4.37
CA LEU A 258 4.67 6.88 -5.82
C LEU A 258 5.50 5.65 -6.11
N ASP A 259 4.90 4.71 -6.82
CA ASP A 259 5.58 3.54 -7.37
C ASP A 259 5.66 3.69 -8.89
N LEU A 260 6.83 4.09 -9.38
CA LEU A 260 6.98 4.44 -10.79
C LEU A 260 7.34 3.22 -11.64
N GLN A 261 8.31 2.43 -11.18
CA GLN A 261 8.81 1.20 -11.82
C GLN A 261 9.41 0.26 -10.75
N GLY A 262 8.87 0.26 -9.54
CA GLY A 262 9.39 -0.51 -8.41
C GLY A 262 10.22 0.30 -7.41
N ALA A 263 10.48 -0.34 -6.27
CA ALA A 263 11.26 0.21 -5.17
C ALA A 263 12.78 0.06 -5.41
N SER A 264 13.53 1.15 -5.22
CA SER A 264 15.00 1.10 -5.28
C SER A 264 15.61 0.75 -3.90
N PRO A 265 16.66 -0.08 -3.84
CA PRO A 265 17.40 -0.34 -2.60
C PRO A 265 17.91 0.94 -1.94
N GLU A 266 18.36 1.92 -2.72
CA GLU A 266 18.87 3.19 -2.20
C GLU A 266 17.77 4.01 -1.53
N GLN A 267 16.54 3.98 -2.05
CA GLN A 267 15.40 4.65 -1.43
C GLN A 267 15.06 4.00 -0.08
N ALA A 268 15.04 2.67 -0.02
CA ALA A 268 14.84 1.93 1.22
C ALA A 268 15.96 2.23 2.23
N ALA A 269 17.23 2.28 1.78
CA ALA A 269 18.38 2.58 2.63
C ALA A 269 18.32 4.00 3.22
N ARG A 270 17.97 5.00 2.40
CA ARG A 270 17.79 6.38 2.87
C ARG A 270 16.68 6.48 3.92
N LEU A 271 15.53 5.84 3.67
CA LEU A 271 14.42 5.85 4.60
C LEU A 271 14.78 5.17 5.93
N LYS A 272 15.47 4.03 5.87
CA LYS A 272 16.00 3.36 7.06
C LYS A 272 16.91 4.27 7.87
N GLN A 273 17.87 4.92 7.22
CA GLN A 273 18.80 5.85 7.88
C GLN A 273 18.06 7.02 8.55
N GLN A 274 17.01 7.55 7.93
CA GLN A 274 16.18 8.61 8.51
C GLN A 274 15.43 8.15 9.77
N LEU A 275 14.87 6.93 9.73
CA LEU A 275 14.20 6.33 10.88
C LEU A 275 15.17 6.02 12.02
N GLU A 276 16.36 5.51 11.72
CA GLU A 276 17.41 5.26 12.73
C GLU A 276 17.91 6.56 13.35
N ALA A 277 18.08 7.62 12.56
CA ALA A 277 18.43 8.94 13.08
C ALA A 277 17.32 9.52 13.99
N THR A 278 16.06 9.33 13.62
CA THR A 278 14.91 9.73 14.44
C THR A 278 14.87 8.94 15.74
N LYS A 279 15.05 7.61 15.66
CA LYS A 279 15.12 6.72 16.81
C LYS A 279 16.23 7.13 17.78
N ALA A 280 17.44 7.38 17.30
CA ALA A 280 18.56 7.80 18.12
C ALA A 280 18.30 9.13 18.84
N LYS A 281 17.62 10.09 18.19
CA LYS A 281 17.20 11.34 18.82
C LYS A 281 16.16 11.11 19.93
N LEU A 282 15.19 10.22 19.69
CA LEU A 282 14.19 9.86 20.71
C LEU A 282 14.82 9.16 21.92
N GLU A 283 15.73 8.19 21.69
CA GLU A 283 16.44 7.45 22.74
C GLU A 283 17.36 8.35 23.57
N SER A 284 17.84 9.46 23.02
CA SER A 284 18.69 10.41 23.73
C SER A 284 18.01 11.06 24.93
N ASN A 285 16.67 11.14 24.93
CA ASN A 285 15.86 11.89 25.90
C ASN A 285 16.34 13.34 26.14
N SER A 286 17.09 13.91 25.18
CA SER A 286 17.61 15.27 25.27
C SER A 286 16.59 16.24 24.69
N GLU A 287 16.08 17.16 25.51
CA GLU A 287 15.12 18.19 25.08
C GLU A 287 15.61 18.96 23.83
N VAL A 288 16.92 19.25 23.77
CA VAL A 288 17.54 19.93 22.62
C VAL A 288 17.46 19.07 21.36
N GLN A 289 17.76 17.77 21.45
CA GLN A 289 17.67 16.86 20.30
C GLN A 289 16.22 16.64 19.86
N LEU A 290 15.31 16.46 20.82
CA LEU A 290 13.88 16.27 20.58
C LEU A 290 13.26 17.50 19.91
N ALA A 291 13.66 18.71 20.30
CA ALA A 291 13.19 19.95 19.68
C ALA A 291 13.60 20.09 18.20
N THR A 292 14.60 19.33 17.72
CA THR A 292 14.99 19.32 16.29
C THR A 292 14.11 18.42 15.42
N LEU A 293 13.30 17.55 16.03
CA LEU A 293 12.42 16.67 15.28
C LEU A 293 11.28 17.48 14.65
N THR A 294 10.72 16.95 13.56
CA THR A 294 9.57 17.56 12.89
C THR A 294 8.45 16.55 12.78
N LYS A 295 7.23 17.02 12.46
CA LYS A 295 6.13 16.13 12.09
C LYS A 295 6.51 15.18 10.94
N HIS A 296 7.40 15.58 10.04
CA HIS A 296 7.88 14.71 8.96
C HIS A 296 8.77 13.58 9.51
N ASN A 297 9.63 13.85 10.49
CA ASN A 297 10.45 12.80 11.09
C ASN A 297 9.63 11.81 11.94
N LEU A 298 8.63 12.32 12.66
CA LEU A 298 7.85 11.53 13.63
C LEU A 298 6.67 10.80 13.00
N VAL A 299 5.95 11.47 12.10
CA VAL A 299 4.72 10.95 11.47
C VAL A 299 5.01 10.63 10.01
N GLY A 300 5.62 11.56 9.28
CA GLY A 300 5.86 11.44 7.84
C GLY A 300 6.66 10.20 7.44
N ASP A 301 7.84 9.99 8.03
CA ASP A 301 8.74 8.90 7.68
C ASP A 301 8.13 7.53 8.04
N LEU A 302 7.38 7.46 9.16
CA LEU A 302 6.61 6.27 9.52
C LEU A 302 5.55 5.94 8.47
N LEU A 303 4.70 6.92 8.14
CA LEU A 303 3.59 6.68 7.21
C LEU A 303 4.09 6.44 5.78
N TYR A 304 5.10 7.19 5.34
CA TYR A 304 5.74 7.00 4.05
C TYR A 304 6.40 5.63 3.96
N GLY A 305 7.07 5.17 5.03
CA GLY A 305 7.65 3.83 5.06
C GLY A 305 6.61 2.73 4.94
N THR A 306 5.42 2.93 5.48
CA THR A 306 4.32 1.97 5.34
C THR A 306 3.80 1.87 3.91
N VAL A 307 3.50 2.99 3.25
CA VAL A 307 3.06 2.96 1.84
C VAL A 307 4.18 2.53 0.89
N PHE A 308 5.43 2.87 1.18
CA PHE A 308 6.59 2.37 0.43
C PHE A 308 6.71 0.84 0.53
N ASN A 309 6.62 0.28 1.74
CA ASN A 309 6.67 -1.17 1.94
C ASN A 309 5.48 -1.87 1.28
N TYR A 310 4.30 -1.25 1.26
CA TYR A 310 3.16 -1.79 0.53
C TYR A 310 3.47 -1.98 -0.97
N PHE A 311 4.00 -0.96 -1.63
CA PHE A 311 4.37 -1.06 -3.05
C PHE A 311 5.49 -2.07 -3.26
N ALA A 312 6.58 -1.95 -2.50
CA ALA A 312 7.73 -2.82 -2.63
C ALA A 312 7.40 -4.31 -2.43
N LEU A 313 6.57 -4.65 -1.42
CA LEU A 313 6.14 -6.02 -1.18
C LEU A 313 5.21 -6.54 -2.28
N ASN A 314 4.33 -5.70 -2.81
CA ASN A 314 3.46 -6.09 -3.92
C ASN A 314 4.23 -6.30 -5.21
N ASP A 315 5.22 -5.47 -5.52
CA ASP A 315 6.07 -5.63 -6.70
C ASP A 315 6.89 -6.90 -6.63
N LEU A 316 7.50 -7.16 -5.47
CA LEU A 316 8.23 -8.39 -5.21
C LEU A 316 7.33 -9.62 -5.43
N GLN A 317 6.13 -9.61 -4.85
CA GLN A 317 5.19 -10.72 -4.96
C GLN A 317 4.63 -10.86 -6.38
N ASP A 318 4.46 -9.76 -7.11
CA ASP A 318 4.05 -9.79 -8.52
C ASP A 318 5.11 -10.41 -9.41
N GLN A 319 6.40 -10.12 -9.17
CA GLN A 319 7.51 -10.74 -9.89
C GLN A 319 7.56 -12.26 -9.61
N ILE A 320 7.47 -12.67 -8.34
CA ILE A 320 7.45 -14.09 -7.95
C ILE A 320 6.25 -14.82 -8.57
N ALA A 321 5.05 -14.22 -8.50
CA ALA A 321 3.84 -14.79 -9.08
C ALA A 321 3.94 -14.87 -10.61
N ALA A 322 4.56 -13.89 -11.28
CA ALA A 322 4.78 -13.91 -12.72
C ALA A 322 5.81 -14.98 -13.13
N GLN A 323 6.88 -15.17 -12.36
CA GLN A 323 7.90 -16.21 -12.62
C GLN A 323 7.34 -17.63 -12.49
N SER A 324 6.50 -17.87 -11.48
CA SER A 324 5.83 -19.15 -11.26
C SER A 324 4.62 -19.40 -12.18
N SER A 325 4.27 -18.43 -13.03
CA SER A 325 3.17 -18.52 -14.00
C SER A 325 3.64 -18.26 -15.43
N ALA A 326 2.73 -18.46 -16.40
CA ALA A 326 2.99 -18.14 -17.80
C ALA A 326 2.80 -16.64 -18.09
N ILE A 327 3.09 -15.74 -17.16
CA ILE A 327 2.85 -14.29 -17.28
C ILE A 327 4.16 -13.51 -17.35
N ILE A 328 4.18 -12.46 -18.17
CA ILE A 328 5.15 -11.38 -18.14
C ILE A 328 4.43 -10.18 -17.53
N ASN A 329 4.91 -9.68 -16.40
CA ASN A 329 4.30 -8.57 -15.68
C ASN A 329 5.30 -7.42 -15.47
N TYR A 330 4.84 -6.19 -15.68
CA TYR A 330 5.59 -4.97 -15.38
C TYR A 330 4.70 -3.99 -14.63
N ARG A 331 5.19 -3.48 -13.50
CA ARG A 331 4.57 -2.36 -12.80
C ARG A 331 4.58 -1.12 -13.70
N LEU A 332 3.42 -0.47 -13.81
CA LEU A 332 3.31 0.88 -14.37
C LEU A 332 3.20 1.90 -13.24
N PRO A 333 3.48 3.19 -13.52
CA PRO A 333 3.33 4.24 -12.53
C PRO A 333 2.01 4.13 -11.77
N SER A 334 2.13 4.09 -10.45
CA SER A 334 1.09 3.80 -9.46
C SER A 334 1.24 4.77 -8.28
N TYR A 335 0.14 5.04 -7.58
CA TYR A 335 0.14 5.90 -6.40
C TYR A 335 -0.93 5.49 -5.41
N GLY A 336 -0.71 5.89 -4.16
CA GLY A 336 -1.63 5.70 -3.05
C GLY A 336 -1.13 6.45 -1.83
N THR A 337 -1.92 6.42 -0.77
CA THR A 337 -1.63 7.13 0.47
C THR A 337 -1.67 6.20 1.68
N PHE A 338 -0.83 6.51 2.67
CA PHE A 338 -1.04 6.06 4.04
C PHE A 338 -1.13 7.29 4.93
N SER A 339 -2.21 7.38 5.70
CA SER A 339 -2.64 8.63 6.31
C SER A 339 -3.14 8.47 7.73
N THR A 340 -3.12 9.56 8.49
CA THR A 340 -3.90 9.65 9.72
C THR A 340 -5.36 9.93 9.37
N ASN A 341 -6.26 9.14 9.96
CA ASN A 341 -7.69 9.29 9.75
C ASN A 341 -8.29 10.13 10.88
N LEU A 342 -9.12 11.11 10.54
CA LEU A 342 -9.82 11.97 11.49
C LEU A 342 -11.32 11.78 11.35
N GLN A 343 -12.02 11.62 12.48
CA GLN A 343 -13.47 11.61 12.54
C GLN A 343 -13.97 12.94 13.07
N THR A 344 -14.82 13.62 12.29
CA THR A 344 -15.38 14.93 12.63
C THR A 344 -16.86 14.81 12.97
N GLN A 345 -17.26 15.33 14.12
CA GLN A 345 -18.67 15.53 14.47
C GLN A 345 -19.11 16.93 14.06
N TYR A 346 -20.11 17.02 13.18
CA TYR A 346 -20.64 18.29 12.67
C TYR A 346 -21.91 18.72 13.37
N TRP A 347 -21.98 19.98 13.81
CA TRP A 347 -23.22 20.62 14.28
C TRP A 347 -23.52 21.83 13.39
N PHE A 348 -24.71 21.84 12.76
CA PHE A 348 -25.12 22.89 11.81
C PHE A 348 -24.07 23.15 10.71
N GLY A 349 -23.41 22.09 10.22
CA GLY A 349 -22.36 22.18 9.19
C GLY A 349 -20.98 22.63 9.70
N LEU A 350 -20.80 22.86 11.00
CA LEU A 350 -19.50 23.25 11.57
C LEU A 350 -18.80 22.05 12.25
N PRO A 351 -17.49 21.83 12.00
CA PRO A 351 -16.74 20.72 12.59
C PRO A 351 -16.51 20.98 14.08
N ARG A 352 -17.32 20.38 14.96
CA ARG A 352 -17.29 20.66 16.41
C ARG A 352 -16.18 19.90 17.11
N ASN A 353 -16.24 18.57 17.06
CA ASN A 353 -15.27 17.69 17.71
C ASN A 353 -14.52 16.92 16.64
N VAL A 354 -13.20 17.03 16.65
CA VAL A 354 -12.31 16.29 15.75
C VAL A 354 -11.55 15.27 16.58
N THR A 355 -11.72 14.00 16.24
CA THR A 355 -11.12 12.86 16.93
C THR A 355 -10.17 12.13 15.98
N PHE A 356 -9.03 11.70 16.49
CA PHE A 356 -8.16 10.78 15.76
C PHE A 356 -8.82 9.41 15.70
N ALA A 357 -9.07 8.92 14.48
CA ALA A 357 -9.85 7.71 14.22
C ALA A 357 -9.00 6.49 13.81
N GLY A 358 -7.71 6.68 13.55
CA GLY A 358 -6.79 5.60 13.26
C GLY A 358 -5.81 5.98 12.16
N LEU A 359 -5.24 4.96 11.52
CA LEU A 359 -4.46 5.11 10.29
C LEU A 359 -5.23 4.47 9.14
N SER A 360 -5.08 4.99 7.93
CA SER A 360 -5.75 4.45 6.75
C SER A 360 -4.79 4.35 5.58
N MET A 361 -4.77 3.19 4.94
CA MET A 361 -4.18 2.96 3.62
C MET A 361 -5.27 3.12 2.58
N ASP A 362 -4.98 3.85 1.52
CA ASP A 362 -5.89 4.08 0.41
C ASP A 362 -5.07 4.07 -0.88
N VAL A 363 -5.27 3.06 -1.72
CA VAL A 363 -4.46 2.86 -2.92
C VAL A 363 -5.29 3.17 -4.15
N ASP A 364 -5.23 4.44 -4.51
CA ASP A 364 -5.99 5.03 -5.61
C ASP A 364 -5.73 4.38 -6.97
N HIS A 365 -4.47 4.09 -7.26
CA HIS A 365 -4.07 3.70 -8.61
C HIS A 365 -2.93 2.67 -8.56
N MET A 366 -3.26 1.43 -8.88
CA MET A 366 -2.29 0.37 -9.07
C MET A 366 -2.38 -0.20 -10.48
N LYS A 367 -1.35 0.06 -11.29
CA LYS A 367 -1.38 -0.25 -12.71
C LYS A 367 -0.25 -1.15 -13.14
N GLN A 368 -0.54 -2.02 -14.10
CA GLN A 368 0.40 -3.04 -14.57
C GLN A 368 0.22 -3.29 -16.06
N HIS A 369 1.32 -3.67 -16.71
CA HIS A 369 1.32 -4.32 -18.00
C HIS A 369 1.55 -5.81 -17.83
N ARG A 370 0.52 -6.61 -18.12
CA ARG A 370 0.57 -8.07 -18.03
C ARG A 370 0.22 -8.73 -19.36
N ASN A 371 1.04 -9.69 -19.78
CA ASN A 371 0.80 -10.51 -20.97
C ASN A 371 1.10 -11.98 -20.69
N SER A 372 0.30 -12.87 -21.26
CA SER A 372 0.57 -14.31 -21.20
C SER A 372 1.64 -14.69 -22.23
N LYS A 373 2.63 -15.49 -21.78
CA LYS A 373 3.67 -16.13 -22.60
C LYS A 373 3.07 -17.13 -23.60
N THR A 374 1.86 -17.65 -23.33
CA THR A 374 1.13 -18.57 -24.21
C THR A 374 0.09 -17.86 -25.07
N ASN A 375 0.01 -16.52 -25.01
CA ASN A 375 -1.00 -15.69 -25.66
C ASN A 375 -2.45 -16.04 -25.22
N ASN A 376 -2.62 -16.54 -24.00
CA ASN A 376 -3.93 -16.85 -23.43
C ASN A 376 -4.44 -15.67 -22.58
N LYS A 377 -5.51 -15.03 -23.03
CA LYS A 377 -6.12 -13.89 -22.31
C LYS A 377 -6.65 -14.27 -20.93
N GLN A 378 -7.17 -15.50 -20.75
CA GLN A 378 -7.72 -15.93 -19.47
C GLN A 378 -6.64 -16.07 -18.40
N GLU A 379 -5.43 -16.47 -18.76
CA GLU A 379 -4.30 -16.49 -17.81
C GLU A 379 -4.00 -15.09 -17.28
N SER A 380 -4.04 -14.07 -18.15
CA SER A 380 -3.81 -12.67 -17.75
C SER A 380 -4.94 -12.14 -16.85
N ILE A 381 -6.20 -12.50 -17.13
CA ILE A 381 -7.35 -12.13 -16.30
C ILE A 381 -7.24 -12.79 -14.92
N ALA A 382 -7.00 -14.10 -14.87
CA ALA A 382 -6.87 -14.87 -13.63
C ALA A 382 -5.69 -14.37 -12.78
N PHE A 383 -4.55 -14.08 -13.42
CA PHE A 383 -3.41 -13.45 -12.76
C PHE A 383 -3.82 -12.12 -12.11
N GLY A 384 -4.54 -11.27 -12.85
CA GLY A 384 -5.02 -9.99 -12.35
C GLY A 384 -5.94 -10.06 -11.14
N GLN A 385 -6.87 -11.01 -11.15
CA GLN A 385 -7.79 -11.22 -10.02
C GLN A 385 -7.04 -11.72 -8.77
N SER A 386 -6.08 -12.63 -8.97
CA SER A 386 -5.25 -13.17 -7.88
C SER A 386 -4.42 -12.08 -7.19
N ILE A 387 -3.71 -11.27 -7.96
CA ILE A 387 -2.87 -10.20 -7.40
C ILE A 387 -3.71 -9.08 -6.79
N GLY A 388 -4.88 -8.74 -7.35
CA GLY A 388 -5.75 -7.69 -6.80
C GLY A 388 -6.27 -8.04 -5.40
N ALA A 389 -6.70 -9.28 -5.19
CA ALA A 389 -7.16 -9.72 -3.87
C ALA A 389 -6.02 -9.73 -2.84
N ARG A 390 -4.82 -10.10 -3.26
CA ARG A 390 -3.60 -10.03 -2.45
C ARG A 390 -3.21 -8.59 -2.12
N MET A 391 -3.30 -7.68 -3.07
CA MET A 391 -3.05 -6.25 -2.87
C MET A 391 -4.00 -5.66 -1.83
N SER A 392 -5.29 -5.96 -1.89
CA SER A 392 -6.24 -5.55 -0.84
C SER A 392 -5.93 -6.19 0.51
N ALA A 393 -5.41 -7.41 0.54
CA ALA A 393 -4.94 -8.01 1.79
C ALA A 393 -3.75 -7.22 2.38
N MET A 394 -2.80 -6.81 1.54
CA MET A 394 -1.63 -6.04 1.97
C MET A 394 -2.01 -4.68 2.58
N GLU A 395 -3.17 -4.12 2.25
CA GLU A 395 -3.64 -2.84 2.79
C GLU A 395 -3.92 -2.85 4.30
N HIS A 396 -4.20 -4.03 4.89
CA HIS A 396 -4.23 -4.17 6.34
C HIS A 396 -3.01 -4.91 6.89
N LEU A 397 -2.45 -5.89 6.17
CA LEU A 397 -1.31 -6.68 6.66
C LEU A 397 -0.06 -5.84 6.88
N VAL A 398 0.29 -4.97 5.92
CA VAL A 398 1.50 -4.16 6.01
C VAL A 398 1.41 -3.21 7.20
N PRO A 399 0.31 -2.43 7.39
CA PRO A 399 0.12 -1.69 8.62
C PRO A 399 0.12 -2.55 9.89
N GLU A 400 -0.55 -3.71 9.88
CA GLU A 400 -0.57 -4.59 11.06
C GLU A 400 0.84 -5.02 11.46
N GLN A 401 1.67 -5.42 10.50
CA GLN A 401 3.03 -5.85 10.75
C GLN A 401 3.92 -4.71 11.24
N MET A 402 3.76 -3.54 10.66
CA MET A 402 4.60 -2.36 10.93
C MET A 402 4.26 -1.67 12.25
N PHE A 403 3.01 -1.74 12.69
CA PHE A 403 2.53 -1.11 13.92
C PHE A 403 2.25 -2.12 15.05
N SER A 404 2.56 -3.41 14.86
CA SER A 404 2.58 -4.41 15.93
C SER A 404 3.92 -4.44 16.65
N THR A 405 3.87 -4.72 17.95
CA THR A 405 5.04 -5.05 18.78
C THR A 405 5.01 -6.53 19.19
N GLU A 406 5.99 -6.98 19.96
CA GLU A 406 6.00 -8.33 20.52
C GLU A 406 4.79 -8.58 21.44
N THR A 407 4.44 -7.59 22.26
CA THR A 407 3.41 -7.68 23.28
C THR A 407 2.03 -7.23 22.81
N GLU A 408 1.96 -6.37 21.79
CA GLU A 408 0.71 -5.75 21.34
C GLU A 408 0.56 -5.86 19.83
N LYS A 409 -0.56 -6.43 19.37
CA LYS A 409 -0.81 -6.63 17.93
C LYS A 409 -1.76 -5.57 17.41
N ALA A 410 -1.31 -4.90 16.35
CA ALA A 410 -2.15 -4.02 15.57
C ALA A 410 -3.24 -4.81 14.84
N GLN A 411 -4.39 -4.19 14.62
CA GLN A 411 -5.52 -4.80 13.92
C GLN A 411 -6.00 -3.82 12.86
N GLY A 412 -5.95 -4.22 11.61
CA GLY A 412 -6.53 -3.52 10.48
C GLY A 412 -7.63 -4.32 9.81
N ILE A 413 -8.38 -3.63 8.95
CA ILE A 413 -9.45 -4.19 8.14
C ILE A 413 -9.23 -3.74 6.69
N SER A 414 -9.44 -4.63 5.73
CA SER A 414 -9.56 -4.29 4.30
C SER A 414 -10.73 -5.07 3.72
N ALA A 415 -11.08 -4.85 2.45
CA ALA A 415 -12.23 -5.49 1.81
C ALA A 415 -12.18 -7.03 1.94
N VAL A 416 -11.02 -7.63 1.62
CA VAL A 416 -10.84 -9.08 1.71
C VAL A 416 -10.88 -9.59 3.16
N LYS A 417 -10.38 -8.82 4.13
CA LYS A 417 -10.45 -9.20 5.55
C LYS A 417 -11.87 -9.13 6.08
N ALA A 418 -12.64 -8.12 5.68
CA ALA A 418 -14.04 -8.00 6.04
C ALA A 418 -14.88 -9.17 5.51
N LEU A 419 -14.66 -9.58 4.25
CA LEU A 419 -15.30 -10.77 3.68
C LEU A 419 -15.00 -12.04 4.47
N ALA A 420 -13.76 -12.26 4.88
CA ALA A 420 -13.44 -13.46 5.63
C ALA A 420 -13.97 -13.44 7.06
N ILE A 421 -14.00 -12.28 7.73
CA ILE A 421 -14.65 -12.14 9.03
C ILE A 421 -16.15 -12.45 8.90
N ALA A 422 -16.82 -11.92 7.88
CA ALA A 422 -18.23 -12.23 7.63
C ALA A 422 -18.44 -13.74 7.41
N SER A 423 -17.57 -14.37 6.61
CA SER A 423 -17.60 -15.83 6.38
C SER A 423 -17.38 -16.62 7.69
N GLN A 424 -16.45 -16.19 8.56
CA GLN A 424 -16.24 -16.81 9.88
C GLN A 424 -17.45 -16.67 10.80
N GLN A 425 -18.19 -15.56 10.68
CA GLN A 425 -19.44 -15.33 11.40
C GLN A 425 -20.61 -16.15 10.82
N GLY A 426 -20.37 -16.94 9.78
CA GLY A 426 -21.39 -17.76 9.14
C GLY A 426 -22.31 -16.96 8.21
N GLN A 427 -21.92 -15.75 7.81
CA GLN A 427 -22.72 -14.99 6.85
C GLN A 427 -22.66 -15.59 5.44
N LYS A 428 -23.69 -15.32 4.64
CA LYS A 428 -23.65 -15.58 3.20
C LYS A 428 -22.70 -14.60 2.51
N ILE A 429 -21.82 -15.13 1.68
CA ILE A 429 -20.98 -14.37 0.76
C ILE A 429 -21.64 -14.43 -0.63
N TRP A 430 -22.03 -13.27 -1.14
CA TRP A 430 -22.77 -13.11 -2.40
C TRP A 430 -21.84 -12.80 -3.56
N THR A 431 -22.11 -13.42 -4.71
CA THR A 431 -21.60 -13.02 -6.02
C THR A 431 -22.77 -12.45 -6.82
N ILE A 432 -22.69 -11.16 -7.14
CA ILE A 432 -23.79 -10.39 -7.70
C ILE A 432 -23.45 -10.02 -9.15
N THR A 433 -24.31 -10.47 -10.06
CA THR A 433 -24.31 -10.13 -11.49
C THR A 433 -25.63 -9.45 -11.85
N ASN A 434 -25.81 -9.06 -13.10
CA ASN A 434 -27.10 -8.51 -13.55
C ASN A 434 -28.27 -9.48 -13.34
N ASP A 435 -28.02 -10.79 -13.35
CA ASP A 435 -29.05 -11.82 -13.28
C ASP A 435 -29.70 -11.92 -11.89
N ASN A 436 -28.93 -11.66 -10.82
CA ASN A 436 -29.41 -11.77 -9.44
C ASN A 436 -29.39 -10.45 -8.66
N LEU A 437 -29.08 -9.31 -9.30
CA LEU A 437 -28.91 -8.01 -8.64
C LEU A 437 -30.07 -7.64 -7.71
N ASN A 438 -31.30 -7.68 -8.21
CA ASN A 438 -32.49 -7.31 -7.42
C ASN A 438 -32.71 -8.27 -6.24
N LEU A 439 -32.44 -9.56 -6.44
CA LEU A 439 -32.54 -10.56 -5.38
C LEU A 439 -31.50 -10.29 -4.30
N ALA A 440 -30.22 -10.15 -4.68
CA ALA A 440 -29.13 -9.90 -3.76
C ALA A 440 -29.36 -8.61 -2.95
N LEU A 441 -29.70 -7.50 -3.61
CA LEU A 441 -30.00 -6.22 -2.94
C LEU A 441 -31.20 -6.29 -1.99
N SER A 442 -32.12 -7.24 -2.16
CA SER A 442 -33.23 -7.45 -1.21
C SER A 442 -32.85 -8.31 0.01
N ARG A 443 -31.67 -8.95 -0.03
CA ARG A 443 -31.20 -9.91 0.98
C ARG A 443 -29.98 -9.41 1.76
N ILE A 444 -29.21 -8.50 1.19
CA ILE A 444 -28.11 -7.84 1.90
C ILE A 444 -28.64 -6.62 2.67
N ASN A 445 -27.93 -6.25 3.74
CA ASN A 445 -28.21 -5.09 4.56
C ASN A 445 -26.89 -4.37 4.86
N LEU A 446 -26.43 -3.59 3.88
CA LEU A 446 -25.16 -2.86 3.91
C LEU A 446 -25.42 -1.34 4.02
N GLY A 447 -24.39 -0.53 3.85
CA GLY A 447 -24.57 0.91 3.71
C GLY A 447 -25.24 1.28 2.40
N ALA A 448 -26.07 2.33 2.42
CA ALA A 448 -26.73 2.84 1.21
C ALA A 448 -25.72 3.17 0.09
N ASP A 449 -24.57 3.74 0.44
CA ASP A 449 -23.51 4.05 -0.53
C ASP A 449 -22.93 2.78 -1.13
N ALA A 450 -22.60 1.77 -0.31
CA ALA A 450 -22.11 0.47 -0.78
C ALA A 450 -23.12 -0.25 -1.68
N GLU A 451 -24.41 -0.25 -1.31
CA GLU A 451 -25.48 -0.86 -2.12
C GLU A 451 -25.67 -0.11 -3.45
N ASN A 452 -25.52 1.21 -3.46
CA ASN A 452 -25.57 2.01 -4.67
C ASN A 452 -24.35 1.75 -5.57
N ASP A 453 -23.15 1.63 -5.00
CA ASP A 453 -21.93 1.31 -5.73
C ASP A 453 -22.03 -0.07 -6.39
N ILE A 454 -22.49 -1.08 -5.64
CA ILE A 454 -22.76 -2.43 -6.15
C ILE A 454 -23.78 -2.36 -7.30
N ARG A 455 -24.89 -1.65 -7.13
CA ARG A 455 -25.92 -1.49 -8.17
C ARG A 455 -25.36 -0.87 -9.44
N ASN A 456 -24.62 0.23 -9.30
CA ASN A 456 -24.05 0.97 -10.43
C ASN A 456 -23.01 0.14 -11.17
N ALA A 457 -22.11 -0.52 -10.45
CA ALA A 457 -21.08 -1.35 -11.03
C ALA A 457 -21.65 -2.58 -11.76
N VAL A 458 -22.62 -3.27 -11.15
CA VAL A 458 -23.28 -4.43 -11.78
C VAL A 458 -24.05 -4.02 -13.03
N ASN A 459 -24.78 -2.90 -13.00
CA ASN A 459 -25.44 -2.34 -14.19
C ASN A 459 -24.43 -1.97 -15.30
N ALA A 460 -23.19 -1.61 -14.94
CA ALA A 460 -22.09 -1.37 -15.86
C ALA A 460 -21.37 -2.65 -16.33
N GLY A 461 -21.91 -3.84 -16.03
CA GLY A 461 -21.38 -5.14 -16.46
C GLY A 461 -20.22 -5.67 -15.61
N LYS A 462 -20.04 -5.15 -14.39
CA LYS A 462 -19.08 -5.68 -13.41
C LYS A 462 -19.72 -6.77 -12.56
N ILE A 463 -18.89 -7.53 -11.85
CA ILE A 463 -19.32 -8.54 -10.88
C ILE A 463 -19.00 -8.00 -9.49
N ALA A 464 -19.98 -8.01 -8.58
CA ALA A 464 -19.76 -7.62 -7.20
C ALA A 464 -19.65 -8.85 -6.28
N THR A 465 -18.76 -8.80 -5.29
CA THR A 465 -18.69 -9.79 -4.22
C THR A 465 -18.80 -9.11 -2.87
N THR A 466 -19.75 -9.53 -2.03
CA THR A 466 -20.01 -8.91 -0.72
C THR A 466 -20.58 -9.91 0.28
N HIS A 467 -20.94 -9.46 1.48
CA HIS A 467 -21.56 -10.25 2.54
C HIS A 467 -22.98 -9.75 2.88
N GLU A 468 -23.74 -10.53 3.66
CA GLU A 468 -25.16 -10.25 3.88
C GLU A 468 -25.43 -9.09 4.85
N ALA A 469 -24.54 -8.83 5.81
CA ALA A 469 -24.76 -7.81 6.82
C ALA A 469 -23.44 -7.25 7.36
N ARG A 470 -23.47 -5.98 7.77
CA ARG A 470 -22.32 -5.31 8.40
C ARG A 470 -21.70 -6.14 9.54
N ILE A 471 -20.38 -6.23 9.53
CA ILE A 471 -19.59 -6.90 10.56
C ILE A 471 -19.19 -5.90 11.64
N ASN A 472 -19.02 -6.40 12.86
CA ASN A 472 -18.36 -5.66 13.94
C ASN A 472 -16.99 -6.30 14.21
N PHE A 473 -15.91 -5.55 13.99
CA PHE A 473 -14.55 -6.00 14.19
C PHE A 473 -13.76 -4.94 14.98
N ASN A 474 -13.37 -5.26 16.21
CA ASN A 474 -12.61 -4.35 17.08
C ASN A 474 -13.17 -2.92 17.17
N GLY A 475 -14.51 -2.79 17.23
CA GLY A 475 -15.20 -1.49 17.33
C GLY A 475 -15.50 -0.83 15.99
N TRP A 476 -14.95 -1.34 14.89
CA TRP A 476 -15.34 -0.95 13.54
C TRP A 476 -16.60 -1.69 13.11
N VAL A 477 -17.62 -0.95 12.69
CA VAL A 477 -18.86 -1.51 12.13
C VAL A 477 -18.95 -1.11 10.68
N GLY A 478 -18.94 -2.09 9.78
CA GLY A 478 -18.96 -1.83 8.35
C GLY A 478 -18.99 -3.08 7.49
N GLU A 479 -18.70 -2.88 6.22
CA GLU A 479 -18.77 -3.86 5.16
C GLU A 479 -17.53 -3.83 4.28
N GLY A 480 -17.27 -4.92 3.59
CA GLY A 480 -16.24 -5.00 2.55
C GLY A 480 -16.84 -5.61 1.30
N TYR A 481 -16.51 -5.06 0.15
CA TYR A 481 -17.01 -5.55 -1.13
C TYR A 481 -16.01 -5.33 -2.25
N MET A 482 -16.10 -6.14 -3.29
CA MET A 482 -15.22 -6.09 -4.46
C MET A 482 -16.05 -5.85 -5.70
N LEU A 483 -15.56 -5.04 -6.63
CA LEU A 483 -16.18 -4.77 -7.93
C LEU A 483 -15.19 -5.12 -9.03
N ILE A 484 -15.41 -6.23 -9.73
CA ILE A 484 -14.45 -6.79 -10.69
C ILE A 484 -14.99 -6.65 -12.13
N ASP A 485 -14.15 -6.17 -13.04
CA ASP A 485 -14.40 -6.26 -14.47
C ASP A 485 -14.01 -7.65 -15.00
N PRO A 486 -14.99 -8.47 -15.44
CA PRO A 486 -14.70 -9.82 -15.90
C PRO A 486 -13.89 -9.88 -17.21
N ASN A 487 -13.84 -8.79 -17.99
CA ASN A 487 -13.17 -8.77 -19.29
C ASN A 487 -11.68 -8.43 -19.22
N THR A 488 -11.29 -7.73 -18.15
CA THR A 488 -9.93 -7.24 -17.94
C THR A 488 -9.29 -7.84 -16.70
N GLY A 489 -10.08 -8.22 -15.69
CA GLY A 489 -9.60 -8.61 -14.36
C GLY A 489 -9.19 -7.41 -13.50
N ALA A 490 -9.57 -6.18 -13.87
CA ALA A 490 -9.42 -5.01 -13.01
C ALA A 490 -10.46 -5.04 -11.88
N GLY A 491 -10.10 -4.55 -10.70
CA GLY A 491 -10.97 -4.62 -9.52
C GLY A 491 -10.86 -3.40 -8.62
N ALA A 492 -11.98 -3.00 -8.02
CA ALA A 492 -12.01 -2.11 -6.85
C ALA A 492 -12.29 -2.93 -5.59
N TYR A 493 -11.63 -2.60 -4.48
CA TYR A 493 -11.65 -3.35 -3.23
C TYR A 493 -12.02 -2.40 -2.09
N MET A 494 -13.32 -2.32 -1.82
CA MET A 494 -13.91 -1.24 -1.04
C MET A 494 -14.25 -1.68 0.38
N ILE A 495 -14.18 -0.73 1.31
CA ILE A 495 -14.72 -0.86 2.68
C ILE A 495 -15.73 0.25 2.98
N SER A 496 -16.55 0.07 4.02
CA SER A 496 -17.53 1.08 4.45
C SER A 496 -16.88 2.45 4.68
N GLY A 497 -17.58 3.51 4.26
CA GLY A 497 -17.08 4.89 4.28
C GLY A 497 -16.45 5.37 2.97
N GLY A 498 -16.56 4.59 1.89
CA GLY A 498 -16.14 4.99 0.54
C GLY A 498 -14.64 4.83 0.26
N GLY A 499 -13.85 4.32 1.21
CA GLY A 499 -12.42 4.08 1.03
C GLY A 499 -12.13 2.83 0.17
N ASN A 500 -11.20 2.96 -0.77
CA ASN A 500 -10.63 1.85 -1.55
C ASN A 500 -9.31 1.43 -0.88
N GLY A 501 -9.40 0.68 0.21
CA GLY A 501 -8.23 0.53 1.06
C GLY A 501 -8.41 -0.27 2.35
N GLY A 502 -7.52 0.00 3.29
CA GLY A 502 -7.51 -0.62 4.61
C GLY A 502 -7.44 0.41 5.74
N ILE A 503 -8.08 0.12 6.87
CA ILE A 503 -8.03 0.95 8.07
C ILE A 503 -7.34 0.17 9.17
N LEU A 504 -6.37 0.78 9.84
CA LEU A 504 -5.78 0.28 11.08
C LEU A 504 -6.57 0.84 12.28
N LEU A 505 -7.15 -0.07 13.06
CA LEU A 505 -8.04 0.21 14.17
C LEU A 505 -7.25 0.50 15.45
N ILE A 506 -7.79 1.43 16.23
CA ILE A 506 -7.17 1.87 17.48
C ILE A 506 -7.49 0.87 18.59
N GLY A 507 -6.56 -0.05 18.87
CA GLY A 507 -6.50 -0.80 20.13
C GLY A 507 -5.87 0.04 21.27
N ILE A 508 -5.90 -0.45 22.51
CA ILE A 508 -5.35 0.27 23.69
C ILE A 508 -3.87 0.66 23.50
N ALA A 509 -3.08 -0.27 22.97
CA ALA A 509 -1.68 -0.10 22.55
C ALA A 509 -1.47 1.05 21.54
N ILE A 510 -2.22 0.97 20.45
CA ILE A 510 -2.17 1.90 19.33
C ILE A 510 -2.71 3.26 19.73
N LEU A 511 -3.62 3.34 20.71
CA LEU A 511 -4.20 4.59 21.18
C LEU A 511 -3.13 5.54 21.72
N ALA A 512 -2.19 5.06 22.53
CA ALA A 512 -1.13 5.90 23.07
C ALA A 512 -0.22 6.43 21.96
N ILE A 513 0.23 5.56 21.04
CA ILE A 513 1.05 5.95 19.88
C ILE A 513 0.28 6.91 18.98
N SER A 514 -0.99 6.64 18.73
CA SER A 514 -1.89 7.44 17.89
C SER A 514 -2.11 8.84 18.44
N LEU A 515 -2.36 8.96 19.75
CA LEU A 515 -2.51 10.27 20.41
C LEU A 515 -1.18 11.02 20.43
N LEU A 516 -0.06 10.33 20.62
CA LEU A 516 1.29 10.92 20.52
C LEU A 516 1.56 11.45 19.12
N LEU A 517 1.32 10.65 18.07
CA LEU A 517 1.47 11.05 16.67
C LEU A 517 0.56 12.23 16.35
N PHE A 518 -0.71 12.16 16.77
CA PHE A 518 -1.69 13.22 16.55
C PHE A 518 -1.28 14.54 17.23
N ALA A 519 -0.77 14.49 18.47
CA ALA A 519 -0.22 15.67 19.13
C ALA A 519 0.97 16.24 18.34
N CYS A 520 1.93 15.39 17.95
CA CYS A 520 3.13 15.78 17.20
C CYS A 520 2.86 16.38 15.82
N MET A 521 1.65 16.24 15.27
CA MET A 521 1.27 16.89 14.00
C MET A 521 1.12 18.40 14.12
N PHE A 522 0.79 18.91 15.31
CA PHE A 522 0.42 20.31 15.52
C PHE A 522 1.31 21.07 16.50
N VAL A 523 2.15 20.36 17.26
CA VAL A 523 3.11 20.98 18.18
C VAL A 523 4.52 21.00 17.61
N CYS A 524 5.34 21.96 18.06
CA CYS A 524 6.75 22.05 17.72
C CYS A 524 7.59 22.48 18.94
N GLY A 525 8.92 22.42 18.80
CA GLY A 525 9.85 22.95 19.79
C GLY A 525 9.68 22.33 21.19
N PRO A 526 9.65 23.12 22.28
CA PRO A 526 9.59 22.61 23.65
C PRO A 526 8.33 21.79 23.96
N LEU A 527 7.17 22.16 23.41
CA LEU A 527 5.92 21.42 23.60
C LEU A 527 6.02 20.01 23.02
N MET A 528 6.60 19.90 21.82
CA MET A 528 6.87 18.60 21.19
C MET A 528 7.88 17.78 21.99
N ALA A 529 8.95 18.40 22.50
CA ALA A 529 9.91 17.70 23.34
C ALA A 529 9.25 17.10 24.60
N GLY A 530 8.35 17.85 25.26
CA GLY A 530 7.59 17.34 26.42
C GLY A 530 6.68 16.16 26.09
N VAL A 531 6.01 16.18 24.92
CA VAL A 531 5.21 15.04 24.42
C VAL A 531 6.10 13.81 24.18
N LEU A 532 7.28 14.01 23.59
CA LEU A 532 8.19 12.91 23.22
C LEU A 532 8.93 12.28 24.40
N LEU A 533 9.19 13.04 25.49
CA LEU A 533 9.83 12.51 26.71
C LEU A 533 9.04 11.37 27.37
N ALA A 534 7.75 11.24 27.08
CA ALA A 534 6.91 10.13 27.57
C ALA A 534 6.70 9.00 26.54
N GLY A 535 7.27 9.12 25.34
CA GLY A 535 6.91 8.33 24.15
C GLY A 535 7.75 7.07 23.89
N SER A 536 7.98 6.21 24.88
CA SER A 536 8.76 4.96 24.68
C SER A 536 8.14 4.01 23.63
N SER A 537 6.81 4.04 23.47
CA SER A 537 6.09 3.25 22.47
C SER A 537 6.35 3.69 21.02
N LEU A 538 6.66 4.98 20.80
CA LEU A 538 7.02 5.50 19.48
C LEU A 538 8.38 4.97 19.02
N ILE A 539 9.34 4.84 19.94
CA ILE A 539 10.67 4.24 19.66
C ILE A 539 10.51 2.80 19.17
N GLY A 540 9.69 2.01 19.85
CA GLY A 540 9.40 0.62 19.46
C GLY A 540 8.77 0.52 18.07
N THR A 541 7.84 1.43 17.74
CA THR A 541 7.20 1.49 16.42
C THR A 541 8.20 1.85 15.32
N ILE A 542 9.04 2.87 15.53
CA ILE A 542 10.09 3.25 14.58
C ILE A 542 11.07 2.10 14.36
N ALA A 543 11.44 1.38 15.41
CA ALA A 543 12.31 0.21 15.30
C ALA A 543 11.65 -0.93 14.51
N ALA A 544 10.37 -1.22 14.75
CA ALA A 544 9.62 -2.23 13.99
C ALA A 544 9.56 -1.86 12.50
N VAL A 545 9.21 -0.62 12.17
CA VAL A 545 9.18 -0.11 10.78
C VAL A 545 10.55 -0.20 10.11
N GLY A 546 11.63 0.23 10.79
CA GLY A 546 13.00 0.14 10.25
C GLY A 546 13.47 -1.30 10.02
N THR A 547 13.02 -2.24 10.85
CA THR A 547 13.28 -3.68 10.69
C THR A 547 12.60 -4.20 9.42
N TRP A 548 11.31 -3.87 9.22
CA TRP A 548 10.57 -4.23 8.02
C TRP A 548 11.20 -3.69 6.74
N ILE A 549 11.65 -2.44 6.74
CA ILE A 549 12.36 -1.85 5.58
C ILE A 549 13.64 -2.65 5.27
N THR A 550 14.36 -3.13 6.29
CA THR A 550 15.56 -3.96 6.09
C THR A 550 15.21 -5.29 5.42
N VAL A 551 14.11 -5.93 5.84
CA VAL A 551 13.63 -7.18 5.24
C VAL A 551 13.26 -6.97 3.76
N VAL A 552 12.47 -5.94 3.46
CA VAL A 552 12.06 -5.61 2.09
C VAL A 552 13.26 -5.27 1.21
N MET A 553 14.19 -4.46 1.71
CA MET A 553 15.41 -4.09 0.98
C MET A 553 16.26 -5.32 0.64
N SER A 554 16.43 -6.24 1.60
CA SER A 554 17.14 -7.50 1.37
C SER A 554 16.45 -8.36 0.30
N ALA A 555 15.12 -8.29 0.23
CA ALA A 555 14.34 -9.00 -0.78
C ALA A 555 14.45 -8.43 -2.18
N ILE A 556 14.40 -7.12 -2.32
CA ILE A 556 14.62 -6.45 -3.61
C ILE A 556 16.00 -6.83 -4.16
N ILE A 557 17.04 -6.76 -3.32
CA ILE A 557 18.41 -7.09 -3.72
C ILE A 557 18.52 -8.56 -4.15
N ALA A 558 17.94 -9.49 -3.37
CA ALA A 558 18.02 -10.91 -3.65
C ALA A 558 17.35 -11.33 -4.97
N ILE A 559 16.28 -10.65 -5.40
CA ILE A 559 15.59 -10.95 -6.67
C ILE A 559 16.26 -10.28 -7.88
N ASN A 560 16.79 -9.06 -7.71
CA ASN A 560 17.37 -8.31 -8.82
C ASN A 560 18.81 -8.71 -9.17
N GLY A 561 19.46 -9.57 -8.38
CA GLY A 561 20.83 -10.01 -8.64
C GLY A 561 21.87 -8.89 -8.58
N GLU A 562 21.54 -7.74 -7.97
CA GLU A 562 22.42 -6.58 -7.92
C GLU A 562 23.58 -6.80 -6.95
N TRP A 563 24.78 -6.94 -7.52
CA TRP A 563 26.05 -6.90 -6.79
C TRP A 563 26.40 -5.47 -6.39
N SER A 564 26.65 -5.22 -5.11
CA SER A 564 27.56 -4.14 -4.69
C SER A 564 28.60 -4.66 -3.68
N GLU A 565 29.85 -4.23 -3.85
CA GLU A 565 31.06 -4.73 -3.15
C GLU A 565 31.12 -4.39 -1.63
N THR A 566 30.01 -4.02 -0.98
CA THR A 566 30.00 -3.41 0.36
C THR A 566 29.25 -4.18 1.46
N TRP A 567 28.87 -5.45 1.26
CA TRP A 567 27.88 -6.11 2.15
C TRP A 567 28.40 -7.25 3.04
N SER A 568 29.60 -7.14 3.62
CA SER A 568 30.15 -8.17 4.53
C SER A 568 29.38 -8.36 5.86
N GLU A 569 28.32 -7.60 6.13
CA GLU A 569 27.61 -7.61 7.43
C GLU A 569 26.19 -8.20 7.42
N ILE A 570 25.60 -8.55 6.27
CA ILE A 570 24.32 -9.27 6.23
C ILE A 570 24.60 -10.78 6.13
N LYS A 571 25.13 -11.35 7.21
CA LYS A 571 25.14 -12.81 7.44
C LYS A 571 23.99 -13.17 8.39
N GLY A 572 22.76 -12.90 7.96
CA GLY A 572 21.57 -13.53 8.55
C GLY A 572 21.35 -14.90 7.89
N PRO A 573 21.13 -15.99 8.64
CA PRO A 573 20.87 -17.29 8.04
C PRO A 573 19.58 -17.24 7.22
N LEU A 574 19.65 -17.79 6.00
CA LEU A 574 18.56 -18.07 5.05
C LEU A 574 17.21 -18.49 5.67
N LYS A 575 17.24 -19.08 6.87
CA LYS A 575 16.08 -19.57 7.64
C LYS A 575 15.01 -18.50 7.94
N ASP A 576 15.38 -17.23 8.11
CA ASP A 576 14.43 -16.13 8.41
C ASP A 576 13.80 -15.53 7.13
N ILE A 577 14.43 -15.76 5.98
CA ILE A 577 14.11 -15.20 4.66
C ILE A 577 13.23 -16.19 3.87
N ILE A 578 13.53 -17.49 3.92
CA ILE A 578 12.77 -18.54 3.22
C ILE A 578 11.27 -18.54 3.58
N GLY A 579 10.91 -18.32 4.85
CA GLY A 579 9.51 -18.24 5.29
C GLY A 579 8.73 -17.02 4.79
N TRP A 580 9.42 -16.07 4.14
CA TRP A 580 8.85 -14.88 3.51
C TRP A 580 8.88 -14.97 1.98
N PHE A 581 9.97 -15.50 1.42
CA PHE A 581 10.21 -15.57 -0.02
C PHE A 581 9.57 -16.79 -0.70
N LEU A 582 9.41 -17.90 0.00
CA LEU A 582 8.65 -19.06 -0.48
C LEU A 582 7.18 -18.99 -0.04
N PHE A 583 6.62 -17.78 0.06
CA PHE A 583 5.28 -17.44 0.58
C PHE A 583 5.22 -17.11 2.08
N PRO A 584 4.43 -16.07 2.47
CA PRO A 584 4.59 -15.32 3.71
C PRO A 584 3.93 -16.01 4.91
N ILE A 585 4.68 -16.66 5.81
CA ILE A 585 4.07 -17.26 7.01
C ILE A 585 4.95 -17.10 8.25
N GLY A 586 4.49 -16.26 9.17
CA GLY A 586 5.05 -16.13 10.52
C GLY A 586 4.12 -15.37 11.46
N GLY A 587 3.02 -16.02 11.89
CA GLY A 587 2.26 -15.60 13.08
C GLY A 587 0.74 -15.85 13.07
N LEU A 588 0.30 -17.10 12.88
CA LEU A 588 -1.12 -17.55 12.73
C LEU A 588 -1.83 -17.07 11.44
N SER A 589 -2.47 -17.99 10.70
CA SER A 589 -3.67 -17.92 9.83
C SER A 589 -4.14 -16.70 9.00
N LYS A 590 -3.74 -15.46 9.28
CA LYS A 590 -4.79 -14.47 9.62
C LYS A 590 -5.20 -13.47 8.56
N THR A 591 -4.40 -13.32 7.52
CA THR A 591 -5.02 -13.49 6.22
C THR A 591 -4.89 -14.95 5.88
N LEU A 592 -5.94 -15.70 5.71
CA LEU A 592 -6.63 -15.62 4.45
C LEU A 592 -5.75 -15.96 3.21
N PHE A 593 -4.48 -15.58 3.04
CA PHE A 593 -3.81 -15.74 1.73
C PHE A 593 -4.62 -15.06 0.58
N ALA A 594 -5.38 -13.99 0.89
CA ALA A 594 -6.52 -13.42 0.12
C ALA A 594 -7.91 -14.14 0.28
N PHE A 595 -8.08 -14.88 1.38
CA PHE A 595 -8.98 -16.00 1.82
C PHE A 595 -9.11 -17.05 0.75
N MET A 596 -7.94 -17.24 0.12
CA MET A 596 -7.57 -18.12 -0.97
C MET A 596 -8.18 -17.70 -2.29
N SER A 597 -7.64 -16.63 -2.89
CA SER A 597 -8.10 -16.07 -4.18
C SER A 597 -9.64 -15.92 -4.21
N VAL A 598 -10.20 -15.27 -3.17
CA VAL A 598 -11.64 -15.09 -2.85
C VAL A 598 -12.39 -16.30 -2.26
N ILE A 599 -11.75 -17.44 -1.98
CA ILE A 599 -12.38 -18.77 -2.02
C ILE A 599 -12.54 -19.05 -3.53
N ILE A 600 -11.35 -19.11 -4.17
CA ILE A 600 -10.72 -19.64 -5.43
C ILE A 600 -11.35 -19.30 -6.82
N THR A 601 -11.77 -18.07 -7.11
CA THR A 601 -12.72 -17.81 -8.25
C THR A 601 -14.14 -18.37 -7.99
N PHE A 602 -14.50 -18.69 -6.73
CA PHE A 602 -15.04 -20.04 -6.46
C PHE A 602 -16.16 -20.18 -5.44
N ALA A 603 -16.74 -21.38 -5.35
CA ALA A 603 -16.53 -22.49 -6.27
C ALA A 603 -17.07 -22.21 -7.69
N VAL A 604 -17.66 -21.00 -7.85
CA VAL A 604 -18.41 -20.14 -8.84
C VAL A 604 -17.64 -19.47 -9.98
N TRP A 605 -16.66 -20.15 -10.51
CA TRP A 605 -17.10 -20.79 -11.72
C TRP A 605 -18.36 -21.68 -11.48
N LEU A 606 -18.39 -22.55 -10.44
CA LEU A 606 -19.49 -23.40 -9.82
C LEU A 606 -20.50 -23.72 -10.89
N TRP A 607 -19.93 -24.19 -11.99
CA TRP A 607 -20.48 -24.22 -13.34
C TRP A 607 -20.30 -22.94 -14.21
N SER A 608 -19.19 -22.75 -14.91
CA SER A 608 -19.30 -22.28 -16.31
C SER A 608 -19.38 -23.48 -17.27
N LYS A 609 -19.67 -24.67 -16.71
CA LYS A 609 -20.05 -25.92 -17.34
C LYS A 609 -20.91 -26.73 -16.36
N PHE A 610 -22.10 -27.24 -16.62
CA PHE A 610 -22.78 -27.63 -17.87
C PHE A 610 -22.39 -26.90 -19.15
#